data_AF-A0A3C1T880-F1
#
_entry.id   AF-A0A3C1T880-F1
#
_cell.length_a   1.000
_cell.length_b   1.000
_cell.length_c   1.000
_cell.angle_alpha   90.00
_cell.angle_beta   90.00
_cell.angle_gamma   90.00
#
_symmetry.space_group_name_H-M   'P 1'
#
loop_
_entity.id
_entity.type
_entity.pdbx_description
1 polymer ?
#
loop_
_entity_poly.entity_id
_entity_poly.type
_entity_poly.pdbx_seq_one_letter_code
_entity_poly.pdbx_strand_id
1 'polypeptide(L)'
;ASGLKAARPELSVWVVTGDGDGLSIGGNHTIHLLRRNFDINILLFNNQIYGLTKGQYSPTSEEHKITKSTPFGSIDHPFNPLALAMGADASFIARTMDRDPKHLQAMLMRSQQHRGASFLEIYQNCNIFNDGAFEIFTEKASKPDEVLFLEQGKPLIFGATQNKGIKLDGFKPVIVDIASEGTAGLWIHDEKDFYKAQILIRMFDDPRLEGHLPRPFGVFYETDRACYEDSMTMQIDEIIAKKGKGDLDKLLRGNETWVIG
;
A
#
# COMPACT_ATOMS: atom_id res chain seq x y z
N ALA A 1 -1.20 -9.01 -14.29
CA ALA A 1 -0.50 -7.71 -14.30
C ALA A 1 0.95 -7.84 -14.77
N SER A 2 1.84 -8.53 -14.03
CA SER A 2 3.28 -8.60 -14.36
C SER A 2 3.59 -9.04 -15.79
N GLY A 3 2.95 -10.10 -16.29
CA GLY A 3 3.17 -10.57 -17.66
C GLY A 3 2.78 -9.52 -18.72
N LEU A 4 1.69 -8.77 -18.49
CA LEU A 4 1.28 -7.70 -19.38
C LEU A 4 2.29 -6.54 -19.36
N LYS A 5 2.70 -6.10 -18.17
CA LYS A 5 3.69 -5.01 -18.04
C LYS A 5 5.05 -5.40 -18.63
N ALA A 6 5.48 -6.64 -18.41
CA ALA A 6 6.71 -7.18 -18.99
C ALA A 6 6.69 -7.23 -20.52
N ALA A 7 5.54 -7.58 -21.12
CA ALA A 7 5.40 -7.70 -22.57
C ALA A 7 5.08 -6.37 -23.27
N ARG A 8 4.46 -5.42 -22.55
CA ARG A 8 3.98 -4.13 -23.05
C ARG A 8 4.32 -3.02 -22.03
N PRO A 9 5.61 -2.67 -21.88
CA PRO A 9 6.09 -1.76 -20.83
C PRO A 9 5.52 -0.35 -20.94
N GLU A 10 5.05 0.05 -22.12
CA GLU A 10 4.45 1.37 -22.37
C GLU A 10 3.04 1.53 -21.78
N LEU A 11 2.37 0.44 -21.38
CA LEU A 11 1.03 0.50 -20.82
C LEU A 11 1.07 0.94 -19.34
N SER A 12 0.11 1.80 -18.97
CA SER A 12 -0.22 2.05 -17.56
C SER A 12 -1.12 0.92 -17.07
N VAL A 13 -0.62 0.09 -16.15
CA VAL A 13 -1.31 -1.09 -15.63
C VAL A 13 -1.81 -0.82 -14.22
N TRP A 14 -3.10 -1.05 -14.00
CA TRP A 14 -3.78 -0.86 -12.72
C TRP A 14 -4.36 -2.18 -12.24
N VAL A 15 -4.05 -2.54 -11.00
CA VAL A 15 -4.54 -3.74 -10.32
C VAL A 15 -5.50 -3.30 -9.23
N VAL A 16 -6.77 -3.60 -9.42
CA VAL A 16 -7.82 -3.36 -8.43
C VAL A 16 -8.05 -4.64 -7.66
N THR A 17 -7.87 -4.61 -6.35
CA THR A 17 -8.01 -5.79 -5.49
C THR A 17 -8.68 -5.42 -4.17
N GLY A 18 -9.37 -6.38 -3.56
CA GLY A 18 -9.89 -6.24 -2.19
C GLY A 18 -8.86 -6.70 -1.16
N ASP A 19 -9.05 -6.35 0.11
CA ASP A 19 -8.27 -6.90 1.23
C ASP A 19 -8.15 -8.44 1.21
N GLY A 20 -9.24 -9.15 0.96
CA GLY A 20 -9.23 -10.61 0.84
C GLY A 20 -8.46 -11.15 -0.34
N ASP A 21 -8.70 -10.58 -1.52
CA ASP A 21 -8.01 -11.01 -2.74
C ASP A 21 -6.51 -10.71 -2.64
N GLY A 22 -6.13 -9.49 -2.27
CA GLY A 22 -4.76 -9.02 -2.29
C GLY A 22 -3.90 -9.46 -1.09
N LEU A 23 -4.51 -9.77 0.06
CA LEU A 23 -3.80 -10.10 1.31
C LEU A 23 -4.07 -11.52 1.83
N SER A 24 -5.06 -12.23 1.29
CA SER A 24 -5.26 -13.67 1.56
C SER A 24 -4.71 -14.50 0.40
N ILE A 25 -5.58 -14.91 -0.53
CA ILE A 25 -5.21 -15.81 -1.63
C ILE A 25 -4.11 -15.22 -2.54
N GLY A 26 -4.15 -13.91 -2.77
CA GLY A 26 -3.18 -13.18 -3.58
C GLY A 26 -1.97 -12.67 -2.80
N GLY A 27 -1.88 -12.87 -1.49
CA GLY A 27 -0.84 -12.29 -0.63
C GLY A 27 0.58 -12.54 -1.13
N ASN A 28 0.88 -13.79 -1.52
CA ASN A 28 2.21 -14.13 -2.05
C ASN A 28 2.51 -13.45 -3.40
N HIS A 29 1.49 -13.22 -4.22
CA HIS A 29 1.66 -12.48 -5.47
C HIS A 29 1.90 -10.99 -5.20
N THR A 30 1.16 -10.39 -4.28
CA THR A 30 1.31 -8.99 -3.86
C THR A 30 2.74 -8.73 -3.38
N ILE A 31 3.27 -9.51 -2.43
CA ILE A 31 4.63 -9.28 -1.91
C ILE A 31 5.71 -9.44 -3.01
N HIS A 32 5.54 -10.36 -3.95
CA HIS A 32 6.51 -10.53 -5.03
C HIS A 32 6.39 -9.47 -6.12
N LEU A 33 5.20 -8.89 -6.30
CA LEU A 33 4.96 -7.78 -7.21
C LEU A 33 5.67 -6.52 -6.70
N LEU A 34 5.55 -6.25 -5.40
CA LEU A 34 6.25 -5.18 -4.70
C LEU A 34 7.77 -5.39 -4.73
N ARG A 35 8.25 -6.58 -4.33
CA ARG A 35 9.68 -6.91 -4.31
C ARG A 35 10.36 -6.81 -5.67
N ARG A 36 9.68 -7.25 -6.74
CA ARG A 36 10.22 -7.18 -8.11
C ARG A 36 10.15 -5.78 -8.69
N ASN A 37 9.28 -4.93 -8.17
CA ASN A 37 9.14 -3.54 -8.59
C ASN A 37 8.71 -3.35 -10.05
N PHE A 38 7.66 -4.04 -10.49
CA PHE A 38 7.07 -3.72 -11.80
C PHE A 38 6.43 -2.32 -11.79
N ASP A 39 6.54 -1.54 -12.86
CA ASP A 39 5.93 -0.20 -12.97
C ASP A 39 4.41 -0.29 -13.17
N ILE A 40 3.70 -0.47 -12.05
CA ILE A 40 2.26 -0.71 -12.00
C ILE A 40 1.63 -0.09 -10.75
N ASN A 41 0.32 0.11 -10.80
CA ASN A 41 -0.45 0.61 -9.66
C ASN A 41 -1.30 -0.49 -9.01
N ILE A 42 -1.17 -0.67 -7.70
CA ILE A 42 -1.99 -1.58 -6.90
C ILE A 42 -2.93 -0.74 -6.05
N LEU A 43 -4.23 -0.88 -6.29
CA LEU A 43 -5.30 -0.27 -5.51
C LEU A 43 -5.94 -1.35 -4.63
N LEU A 44 -5.63 -1.32 -3.34
CA LEU A 44 -6.20 -2.22 -2.35
C LEU A 44 -7.41 -1.57 -1.70
N PHE A 45 -8.61 -1.98 -2.10
CA PHE A 45 -9.85 -1.59 -1.44
C PHE A 45 -10.01 -2.41 -0.16
N ASN A 46 -9.71 -1.77 0.97
CA ASN A 46 -9.83 -2.38 2.29
C ASN A 46 -11.19 -2.01 2.87
N ASN A 47 -12.06 -3.00 3.03
CA ASN A 47 -13.38 -2.85 3.65
C ASN A 47 -13.56 -3.79 4.85
N GLN A 48 -12.48 -4.45 5.24
CA GLN A 48 -12.37 -5.39 6.35
C GLN A 48 -13.36 -6.55 6.29
N ILE A 49 -13.77 -6.97 5.09
CA ILE A 49 -14.74 -8.06 4.92
C ILE A 49 -14.79 -8.64 3.50
N TYR A 50 -15.11 -9.94 3.37
CA TYR A 50 -15.42 -10.51 2.06
C TYR A 50 -16.86 -10.20 1.64
N GLY A 51 -17.04 -9.02 1.03
CA GLY A 51 -18.35 -8.55 0.62
C GLY A 51 -19.04 -9.46 -0.40
N LEU A 52 -18.34 -9.84 -1.48
CA LEU A 52 -18.93 -10.59 -2.60
C LEU A 52 -19.39 -12.01 -2.20
N THR A 53 -18.65 -12.69 -1.33
CA THR A 53 -18.98 -14.03 -0.83
C THR A 53 -19.95 -14.01 0.36
N LYS A 54 -20.57 -12.86 0.62
CA LYS A 54 -21.65 -12.63 1.58
C LYS A 54 -21.24 -12.47 3.05
N GLY A 55 -20.08 -11.87 3.31
CA GLY A 55 -19.72 -11.34 4.62
C GLY A 55 -18.96 -12.33 5.53
N GLN A 56 -17.90 -12.96 5.02
CA GLN A 56 -16.89 -13.64 5.83
C GLN A 56 -15.82 -12.62 6.26
N TYR A 57 -15.16 -12.87 7.39
CA TYR A 57 -14.01 -12.05 7.78
C TYR A 57 -12.87 -12.13 6.75
N SER A 58 -12.07 -11.08 6.70
CA SER A 58 -10.91 -10.89 5.82
C SER A 58 -9.62 -10.80 6.64
N PRO A 59 -8.43 -10.81 6.02
CA PRO A 59 -7.17 -10.61 6.73
C PRO A 59 -7.01 -9.25 7.42
N THR A 60 -7.89 -8.28 7.16
CA THR A 60 -7.89 -6.95 7.80
C THR A 60 -9.08 -6.76 8.74
N SER A 61 -9.95 -7.76 8.89
CA SER A 61 -11.05 -7.74 9.86
C SER A 61 -10.53 -7.64 11.27
N GLU A 62 -11.18 -6.83 12.10
CA GLU A 62 -10.78 -6.68 13.50
C GLU A 62 -10.91 -8.01 14.27
N GLU A 63 -10.07 -8.15 15.30
CA GLU A 63 -10.25 -9.21 16.29
C GLU A 63 -11.66 -9.12 16.89
N HIS A 64 -12.23 -10.29 17.19
CA HIS A 64 -13.59 -10.47 17.70
C HIS A 64 -14.71 -10.07 16.75
N LYS A 65 -14.43 -9.71 15.48
CA LYS A 65 -15.46 -9.42 14.49
C LYS A 65 -16.35 -10.64 14.23
N ILE A 66 -17.63 -10.52 14.58
CA ILE A 66 -18.63 -11.56 14.32
C ILE A 66 -19.05 -11.48 12.86
N THR A 67 -18.91 -12.59 12.15
CA THR A 67 -19.31 -12.72 10.74
C THR A 67 -20.04 -14.04 10.52
N LYS A 68 -20.48 -14.33 9.28
CA LYS A 68 -21.16 -15.60 9.00
C LYS A 68 -20.27 -16.82 9.18
N SER A 69 -18.97 -16.72 8.89
CA SER A 69 -18.00 -17.81 9.06
C SER A 69 -17.33 -17.79 10.43
N THR A 70 -17.41 -16.66 11.16
CA THR A 70 -16.90 -16.50 12.52
C THR A 70 -18.05 -16.08 13.46
N PRO A 71 -19.04 -16.94 13.72
CA PRO A 71 -20.23 -16.58 14.51
C PRO A 71 -19.90 -16.25 15.97
N PHE A 72 -18.72 -16.64 16.46
CA PHE A 72 -18.23 -16.35 17.81
C PHE A 72 -17.13 -15.27 17.83
N GLY A 73 -16.93 -14.57 16.71
CA GLY A 73 -15.87 -13.58 16.54
C GLY A 73 -14.61 -14.16 15.91
N SER A 74 -13.89 -13.32 15.15
CA SER A 74 -12.55 -13.65 14.65
C SER A 74 -11.56 -13.74 15.80
N ILE A 75 -10.61 -14.68 15.72
CA ILE A 75 -9.45 -14.76 16.62
C ILE A 75 -8.16 -14.35 15.91
N ASP A 76 -8.25 -14.04 14.61
CA ASP A 76 -7.10 -13.71 13.78
C ASP A 76 -6.66 -12.28 14.04
N HIS A 77 -5.34 -12.11 14.20
CA HIS A 77 -4.73 -10.80 14.28
C HIS A 77 -4.73 -10.15 12.88
N PRO A 78 -5.33 -8.95 12.70
CA PRO A 78 -5.40 -8.32 11.39
C PRO A 78 -4.03 -7.89 10.87
N PHE A 79 -3.84 -8.03 9.56
CA PHE A 79 -2.73 -7.38 8.90
C PHE A 79 -2.87 -5.86 8.96
N ASN A 80 -1.73 -5.19 9.15
CA ASN A 80 -1.52 -3.81 8.69
C ASN A 80 -1.00 -3.89 7.24
N PRO A 81 -1.79 -3.51 6.23
CA PRO A 81 -1.39 -3.71 4.83
C PRO A 81 -0.15 -2.92 4.43
N LEU A 82 0.03 -1.70 4.96
CA LEU A 82 1.23 -0.91 4.68
C LEU A 82 2.48 -1.50 5.35
N ALA A 83 2.34 -2.11 6.53
CA ALA A 83 3.45 -2.80 7.18
C ALA A 83 3.88 -4.05 6.40
N LEU A 84 2.91 -4.78 5.82
CA LEU A 84 3.20 -5.89 4.90
C LEU A 84 3.90 -5.38 3.64
N ALA A 85 3.41 -4.30 3.04
CA ALA A 85 4.03 -3.70 1.85
C ALA A 85 5.46 -3.22 2.12
N MET A 86 5.69 -2.58 3.28
CA MET A 86 7.02 -2.16 3.73
C MET A 86 7.94 -3.35 3.95
N GLY A 87 7.45 -4.42 4.57
CA GLY A 87 8.22 -5.67 4.76
C GLY A 87 8.52 -6.42 3.45
N ALA A 88 7.78 -6.14 2.38
CA ALA A 88 8.04 -6.65 1.04
C ALA A 88 8.97 -5.75 0.20
N ASP A 89 9.59 -4.75 0.84
CA ASP A 89 10.42 -3.72 0.20
C ASP A 89 9.69 -2.99 -0.95
N ALA A 90 8.44 -2.58 -0.73
CA ALA A 90 7.73 -1.72 -1.67
C ALA A 90 8.47 -0.38 -1.85
N SER A 91 8.54 0.09 -3.10
CA SER A 91 9.17 1.38 -3.42
C SER A 91 8.23 2.57 -3.28
N PHE A 92 6.92 2.33 -3.20
CA PHE A 92 5.92 3.37 -2.96
C PHE A 92 4.78 2.81 -2.12
N ILE A 93 4.44 3.50 -1.02
CA ILE A 93 3.44 3.08 -0.04
C ILE A 93 2.58 4.30 0.32
N ALA A 94 1.26 4.19 0.12
CA ALA A 94 0.33 5.26 0.44
C ALA A 94 -1.01 4.73 0.99
N ARG A 95 -1.74 5.58 1.72
CA ARG A 95 -3.11 5.33 2.16
C ARG A 95 -4.03 6.51 1.84
N THR A 96 -5.25 6.19 1.46
CA THR A 96 -6.34 7.15 1.29
C THR A 96 -7.68 6.55 1.73
N MET A 97 -8.77 7.27 1.53
CA MET A 97 -10.15 6.86 1.81
C MET A 97 -11.06 7.25 0.65
N ASP A 98 -12.10 6.46 0.40
CA ASP A 98 -13.09 6.71 -0.66
C ASP A 98 -13.96 7.96 -0.41
N ARG A 99 -14.27 8.24 0.86
CA ARG A 99 -15.07 9.40 1.31
C ARG A 99 -14.30 10.73 1.33
N ASP A 100 -13.07 10.76 0.81
CA ASP A 100 -12.32 12.00 0.52
C ASP A 100 -11.87 12.03 -0.95
N PRO A 101 -12.76 12.41 -1.89
CA PRO A 101 -12.46 12.35 -3.32
C PRO A 101 -11.27 13.21 -3.74
N LYS A 102 -11.02 14.33 -3.05
CA LYS A 102 -9.89 15.22 -3.36
C LYS A 102 -8.57 14.55 -2.96
N HIS A 103 -8.51 14.00 -1.75
CA HIS A 103 -7.31 13.30 -1.30
C HIS A 103 -7.08 12.00 -2.11
N LEU A 104 -8.14 11.24 -2.41
CA LEU A 104 -8.07 10.05 -3.27
C LEU A 104 -7.52 10.41 -4.66
N GLN A 105 -8.03 11.46 -5.30
CA GLN A 105 -7.51 11.92 -6.59
C GLN A 105 -6.02 12.25 -6.50
N ALA A 106 -5.58 12.97 -5.47
CA ALA A 106 -4.17 13.30 -5.27
C ALA A 106 -3.30 12.03 -5.11
N MET A 107 -3.77 11.04 -4.34
CA MET A 107 -3.03 9.79 -4.12
C MET A 107 -2.97 8.90 -5.38
N LEU A 108 -4.03 8.86 -6.18
CA LEU A 108 -4.02 8.17 -7.48
C LEU A 108 -3.00 8.80 -8.44
N MET A 109 -2.94 10.14 -8.48
CA MET A 109 -1.95 10.85 -9.29
C MET A 109 -0.52 10.58 -8.83
N ARG A 110 -0.26 10.62 -7.51
CA ARG A 110 1.06 10.29 -6.94
C ARG A 110 1.46 8.85 -7.23
N SER A 111 0.53 7.90 -7.10
CA SER A 111 0.76 6.48 -7.40
C SER A 111 1.21 6.27 -8.84
N GLN A 112 0.51 6.89 -9.81
CA GLN A 112 0.84 6.75 -11.23
C GLN A 112 2.10 7.52 -11.66
N GLN A 113 2.51 8.54 -10.90
CA GLN A 113 3.76 9.27 -11.15
C GLN A 113 4.99 8.47 -10.71
N HIS A 114 4.81 7.55 -9.75
CA HIS A 114 5.88 6.69 -9.27
C HIS A 114 6.34 5.72 -10.37
N ARG A 115 7.67 5.56 -10.51
CA ARG A 115 8.28 4.57 -11.42
C ARG A 115 8.56 3.29 -10.64
N GLY A 116 7.66 2.32 -10.74
CA GLY A 116 7.74 1.06 -10.01
C GLY A 116 6.41 0.64 -9.42
N ALA A 117 6.43 -0.31 -8.48
CA ALA A 117 5.20 -0.83 -7.91
C ALA A 117 4.66 0.13 -6.84
N SER A 118 3.52 0.77 -7.11
CA SER A 118 2.84 1.63 -6.14
C SER A 118 1.76 0.87 -5.38
N PHE A 119 1.83 0.85 -4.05
CA PHE A 119 0.81 0.25 -3.20
C PHE A 119 -0.05 1.33 -2.53
N LEU A 120 -1.29 1.48 -2.98
CA LEU A 120 -2.26 2.41 -2.41
C LEU A 120 -3.39 1.65 -1.69
N GLU A 121 -3.39 1.73 -0.37
CA GLU A 121 -4.51 1.27 0.45
C GLU A 121 -5.64 2.31 0.43
N ILE A 122 -6.86 1.87 0.16
CA ILE A 122 -8.06 2.71 0.12
C ILE A 122 -9.02 2.16 1.17
N TYR A 123 -9.22 2.91 2.25
CA TYR A 123 -10.29 2.62 3.21
C TYR A 123 -11.64 2.84 2.53
N GLN A 124 -12.50 1.83 2.60
CA GLN A 124 -13.78 1.80 1.92
C GLN A 124 -14.85 1.16 2.81
N ASN A 125 -16.03 1.77 2.90
CA ASN A 125 -17.15 1.15 3.62
C ASN A 125 -17.76 -0.02 2.80
N CYS A 126 -18.31 -1.02 3.48
CA CYS A 126 -19.14 -2.07 2.87
C CYS A 126 -20.54 -2.05 3.50
N ASN A 127 -21.41 -1.17 3.00
CA ASN A 127 -22.74 -0.91 3.58
C ASN A 127 -23.61 -2.14 3.85
N ILE A 128 -23.39 -3.25 3.12
CA ILE A 128 -24.23 -4.46 3.24
C ILE A 128 -23.75 -5.40 4.35
N PHE A 129 -22.43 -5.54 4.54
CA PHE A 129 -21.87 -6.59 5.41
C PHE A 129 -20.93 -6.06 6.50
N ASN A 130 -20.37 -4.86 6.35
CA ASN A 130 -19.51 -4.22 7.33
C ASN A 130 -19.76 -2.70 7.32
N ASP A 131 -21.00 -2.32 7.60
CA ASP A 131 -21.39 -0.91 7.62
C ASP A 131 -20.70 -0.17 8.78
N GLY A 132 -20.30 1.07 8.53
CA GLY A 132 -19.50 1.87 9.47
C GLY A 132 -18.01 1.53 9.47
N ALA A 133 -17.52 0.67 8.56
CA ALA A 133 -16.08 0.40 8.45
C ALA A 133 -15.33 1.71 8.17
N PHE A 134 -14.31 1.98 9.00
CA PHE A 134 -13.51 3.21 8.96
C PHE A 134 -14.29 4.52 9.16
N GLU A 135 -15.52 4.48 9.68
CA GLU A 135 -16.38 5.66 9.84
C GLU A 135 -15.70 6.77 10.66
N ILE A 136 -15.02 6.40 11.74
CA ILE A 136 -14.25 7.30 12.61
C ILE A 136 -13.21 8.16 11.86
N PHE A 137 -12.64 7.64 10.76
CA PHE A 137 -11.66 8.37 9.94
C PHE A 137 -12.30 9.20 8.81
N THR A 138 -13.59 9.01 8.55
CA THR A 138 -14.29 9.62 7.41
C THR A 138 -15.35 10.63 7.82
N GLU A 139 -15.90 10.53 9.02
CA GLU A 139 -16.94 11.42 9.52
C GLU A 139 -16.41 12.80 9.88
N LYS A 140 -17.17 13.85 9.53
CA LYS A 140 -16.73 15.25 9.71
C LYS A 140 -16.42 15.60 11.16
N ALA A 141 -17.13 14.97 12.11
CA ALA A 141 -16.99 15.25 13.52
C ALA A 141 -15.73 14.65 14.14
N SER A 142 -15.30 13.46 13.71
CA SER A 142 -14.16 12.74 14.27
C SER A 142 -12.90 12.87 13.43
N LYS A 143 -13.02 12.89 12.10
CA LYS A 143 -11.89 12.90 11.17
C LYS A 143 -10.78 13.90 11.52
N PRO A 144 -11.05 15.17 11.87
CA PRO A 144 -9.97 16.11 12.18
C PRO A 144 -9.09 15.68 13.36
N ASP A 145 -9.64 14.96 14.33
CA ASP A 145 -8.92 14.51 15.52
C ASP A 145 -8.33 13.10 15.37
N GLU A 146 -8.81 12.32 14.41
CA GLU A 146 -8.47 10.91 14.22
C GLU A 146 -7.53 10.66 13.03
N VAL A 147 -7.38 11.65 12.15
CA VAL A 147 -6.62 11.55 10.90
C VAL A 147 -5.43 12.52 10.90
N LEU A 148 -4.27 11.99 10.56
CA LEU A 148 -3.05 12.75 10.30
C LEU A 148 -2.75 12.72 8.80
N PHE A 149 -2.94 13.86 8.12
CA PHE A 149 -2.57 13.96 6.71
C PHE A 149 -1.07 14.22 6.56
N LEU A 150 -0.44 13.42 5.70
CA LEU A 150 0.99 13.47 5.44
C LEU A 150 1.26 14.40 4.25
N GLU A 151 2.06 15.43 4.49
CA GLU A 151 2.52 16.37 3.46
C GLU A 151 4.05 16.45 3.49
N GLN A 152 4.69 16.23 2.34
CA GLN A 152 6.16 16.18 2.26
C GLN A 152 6.82 17.46 2.78
N GLY A 153 7.76 17.31 3.72
CA GLY A 153 8.48 18.43 4.32
C GLY A 153 7.66 19.28 5.29
N LYS A 154 6.44 18.88 5.64
CA LYS A 154 5.60 19.58 6.63
C LYS A 154 5.66 18.89 7.98
N PRO A 155 5.47 19.65 9.09
CA PRO A 155 5.29 19.05 10.40
C PRO A 155 4.00 18.22 10.45
N LEU A 156 4.05 17.12 11.19
CA LEU A 156 2.89 16.28 11.46
C LEU A 156 1.94 16.99 12.44
N ILE A 157 0.92 17.64 11.90
CA ILE A 157 -0.09 18.43 12.63
C ILE A 157 -1.49 17.94 12.28
N PHE A 158 -2.36 17.86 13.28
CA PHE A 158 -3.76 17.44 13.16
C PHE A 158 -4.64 18.11 14.24
N GLY A 159 -5.92 17.73 14.31
CA GLY A 159 -6.92 18.32 15.17
C GLY A 159 -7.81 19.33 14.43
N ALA A 160 -9.04 19.52 14.91
CA ALA A 160 -10.04 20.39 14.29
C ALA A 160 -9.56 21.85 14.08
N THR A 161 -8.67 22.33 14.95
CA THR A 161 -8.06 23.66 14.89
C THR A 161 -6.56 23.64 14.62
N GLN A 162 -6.02 22.49 14.14
CA GLN A 162 -4.57 22.27 13.96
C GLN A 162 -3.75 22.51 15.24
N ASN A 163 -4.31 22.09 16.38
CA ASN A 163 -3.74 22.32 17.71
C ASN A 163 -2.92 21.15 18.25
N LYS A 164 -2.91 20.00 17.56
CA LYS A 164 -2.14 18.81 17.97
C LYS A 164 -1.00 18.56 16.99
N GLY A 165 0.15 18.17 17.51
CA GLY A 165 1.31 17.79 16.72
C GLY A 165 1.88 16.44 17.14
N ILE A 166 2.71 15.84 16.31
CA ILE A 166 3.48 14.64 16.67
C ILE A 166 4.94 15.03 16.90
N LYS A 167 5.52 14.59 18.01
CA LYS A 167 6.97 14.58 18.27
C LYS A 167 7.47 13.15 18.44
N LEU A 168 8.78 12.97 18.39
CA LEU A 168 9.43 11.72 18.76
C LEU A 168 10.08 11.88 20.14
N ASP A 169 9.67 11.04 21.09
CA ASP A 169 10.40 10.78 22.34
C ASP A 169 11.26 9.51 22.13
N GLY A 170 12.54 9.71 21.79
CA GLY A 170 13.37 8.65 21.23
C GLY A 170 12.80 8.16 19.89
N PHE A 171 12.34 6.91 19.83
CA PHE A 171 11.65 6.34 18.66
C PHE A 171 10.12 6.25 18.84
N LYS A 172 9.59 6.75 19.96
CA LYS A 172 8.17 6.69 20.26
C LYS A 172 7.47 7.96 19.78
N PRO A 173 6.50 7.89 18.84
CA PRO A 173 5.64 9.02 18.53
C PRO A 173 4.75 9.38 19.72
N VAL A 174 4.69 10.67 20.02
CA VAL A 174 3.86 11.24 21.09
C VAL A 174 3.07 12.44 20.56
N ILE A 175 1.82 12.56 21.03
CA ILE A 175 0.96 13.71 20.71
C ILE A 175 1.31 14.84 21.67
N VAL A 176 1.46 16.04 21.12
CA VAL A 176 1.73 17.27 21.87
C VAL A 176 0.68 18.33 21.56
N ASP A 177 0.40 19.19 22.54
CA ASP A 177 -0.45 20.36 22.34
C ASP A 177 0.42 21.53 21.85
N ILE A 178 0.12 22.03 20.65
CA ILE A 178 0.90 23.08 19.98
C ILE A 178 0.74 24.43 20.68
N ALA A 179 -0.39 24.70 21.34
CA ALA A 179 -0.60 25.96 22.04
C ALA A 179 0.29 26.07 23.28
N SER A 180 0.57 24.95 23.94
CA SER A 180 1.45 24.91 25.11
C SER A 180 2.93 24.72 24.76
N GLU A 181 3.26 23.88 23.77
CA GLU A 181 4.65 23.51 23.46
C GLU A 181 5.26 24.22 22.23
N GLY A 182 4.44 24.89 21.43
CA GLY A 182 4.85 25.46 20.15
C GLY A 182 5.13 24.41 19.07
N THR A 183 5.62 24.87 17.92
CA THR A 183 5.87 24.03 16.73
C THR A 183 7.32 23.55 16.61
N ALA A 184 8.22 24.03 17.47
CA ALA A 184 9.62 23.64 17.45
C ALA A 184 9.76 22.15 17.84
N GLY A 185 10.49 21.40 17.02
CA GLY A 185 10.75 19.98 17.25
C GLY A 185 9.61 19.03 16.87
N LEU A 186 8.53 19.52 16.25
CA LEU A 186 7.54 18.65 15.63
C LEU A 186 8.20 17.76 14.57
N TRP A 187 7.74 16.51 14.51
CA TRP A 187 8.23 15.55 13.53
C TRP A 187 7.86 16.04 12.12
N ILE A 188 8.89 16.28 11.30
CA ILE A 188 8.72 16.64 9.90
C ILE A 188 8.59 15.37 9.05
N HIS A 189 7.49 15.29 8.30
CA HIS A 189 7.25 14.21 7.35
C HIS A 189 8.30 14.22 6.25
N ASP A 190 8.84 13.04 5.96
CA ASP A 190 9.77 12.83 4.86
C ASP A 190 9.49 11.46 4.22
N GLU A 191 8.83 11.47 3.07
CA GLU A 191 8.48 10.30 2.29
C GLU A 191 9.70 9.62 1.66
N LYS A 192 10.89 10.23 1.70
CA LYS A 192 12.14 9.60 1.25
C LYS A 192 12.90 8.90 2.39
N ASP A 193 12.48 9.08 3.64
CA ASP A 193 13.13 8.50 4.82
C ASP A 193 12.47 7.15 5.20
N PHE A 194 13.19 6.07 4.93
CA PHE A 194 12.75 4.71 5.22
C PHE A 194 12.44 4.48 6.71
N TYR A 195 13.25 5.01 7.62
CA TYR A 195 13.08 4.77 9.06
C TYR A 195 11.87 5.52 9.61
N LYS A 196 11.67 6.77 9.16
CA LYS A 196 10.45 7.51 9.49
C LYS A 196 9.21 6.79 8.98
N ALA A 197 9.24 6.29 7.75
CA ALA A 197 8.14 5.52 7.19
C ALA A 197 7.82 4.26 8.03
N GLN A 198 8.84 3.54 8.52
CA GLN A 198 8.64 2.36 9.38
C GLN A 198 7.90 2.69 10.67
N ILE A 199 8.24 3.79 11.34
CA ILE A 199 7.57 4.24 12.56
C ILE A 199 6.13 4.70 12.22
N LEU A 200 5.98 5.50 11.18
CA LEU A 200 4.71 6.12 10.79
C LEU A 200 3.66 5.08 10.35
N ILE A 201 4.07 4.05 9.61
CA ILE A 201 3.20 2.93 9.22
C ILE A 201 2.66 2.17 10.43
N ARG A 202 3.39 2.19 11.56
CA ARG A 202 2.99 1.55 12.82
C ARG A 202 2.09 2.43 13.70
N MET A 203 1.82 3.68 13.32
CA MET A 203 0.69 4.46 13.85
C MET A 203 -0.61 3.85 13.31
N PHE A 204 -0.94 2.67 13.84
CA PHE A 204 -2.00 1.79 13.36
C PHE A 204 -2.94 1.37 14.52
N ASP A 205 -2.97 2.15 15.60
CA ASP A 205 -3.69 1.85 16.84
C ASP A 205 -5.21 1.76 16.66
N ASP A 206 -5.86 0.95 17.49
CA ASP A 206 -7.32 0.92 17.58
C ASP A 206 -7.84 2.24 18.19
N PRO A 207 -8.63 3.04 17.45
CA PRO A 207 -9.07 4.35 17.92
C PRO A 207 -10.08 4.27 19.09
N ARG A 208 -10.53 3.06 19.46
CA ARG A 208 -11.36 2.84 20.66
C ARG A 208 -10.54 2.83 21.96
N LEU A 209 -9.22 2.71 21.86
CA LEU A 209 -8.32 2.67 23.03
C LEU A 209 -7.92 4.08 23.45
N GLU A 210 -7.88 4.34 24.76
CA GLU A 210 -7.43 5.64 25.28
C GLU A 210 -5.93 5.86 24.98
N GLY A 211 -5.59 7.06 24.53
CA GLY A 211 -4.20 7.44 24.23
C GLY A 211 -3.65 6.90 22.90
N HIS A 212 -4.51 6.37 22.02
CA HIS A 212 -4.13 5.95 20.68
C HIS A 212 -3.59 7.12 19.83
N LEU A 213 -2.77 6.79 18.83
CA LEU A 213 -2.26 7.75 17.86
C LEU A 213 -3.22 7.95 16.67
N PRO A 214 -3.24 9.15 16.06
CA PRO A 214 -4.07 9.39 14.87
C PRO A 214 -3.61 8.48 13.72
N ARG A 215 -4.54 8.13 12.85
CA ARG A 215 -4.26 7.33 11.66
C ARG A 215 -3.62 8.19 10.56
N PRO A 216 -2.43 7.84 10.05
CA PRO A 216 -1.85 8.61 8.97
C PRO A 216 -2.43 8.27 7.59
N PHE A 217 -2.57 9.27 6.73
CA PHE A 217 -3.05 9.18 5.35
C PHE A 217 -2.19 10.06 4.43
N GLY A 218 -1.90 9.60 3.23
CA GLY A 218 -0.96 10.22 2.29
C GLY A 218 0.11 9.24 1.83
N VAL A 219 1.20 9.77 1.27
CA VAL A 219 2.39 8.98 0.90
C VAL A 219 3.27 8.80 2.13
N PHE A 220 3.51 7.56 2.52
CA PHE A 220 4.37 7.21 3.64
C PHE A 220 5.83 7.08 3.21
N TYR A 221 6.03 6.47 2.04
CA TYR A 221 7.35 6.17 1.52
C TYR A 221 7.33 6.16 0.00
N GLU A 222 8.38 6.70 -0.61
CA GLU A 222 8.66 6.66 -2.03
C GLU A 222 10.17 6.61 -2.26
N THR A 223 10.68 5.66 -3.03
CA THR A 223 12.10 5.60 -3.39
C THR A 223 12.28 5.09 -4.81
N ASP A 224 13.38 5.50 -5.45
CA ASP A 224 13.71 5.05 -6.79
C ASP A 224 14.40 3.69 -6.74
N ARG A 225 13.85 2.73 -7.49
CA ARG A 225 14.47 1.42 -7.71
C ARG A 225 14.22 1.00 -9.15
N ALA A 226 15.15 0.26 -9.74
CA ALA A 226 14.99 -0.26 -11.10
C ALA A 226 13.69 -1.05 -11.22
N CYS A 227 12.97 -0.86 -12.33
CA CYS A 227 11.80 -1.66 -12.65
C CYS A 227 12.22 -3.00 -13.25
N TYR A 228 11.46 -4.05 -12.95
CA TYR A 228 11.78 -5.41 -13.39
C TYR A 228 11.85 -5.52 -14.91
N GLU A 229 10.83 -5.00 -15.59
CA GLU A 229 10.64 -5.05 -17.04
C GLU A 229 11.73 -4.27 -17.79
N ASP A 230 12.21 -3.16 -17.22
CA ASP A 230 13.30 -2.38 -17.80
C ASP A 230 14.60 -3.20 -17.72
N SER A 231 14.91 -3.75 -16.54
CA SER A 231 16.09 -4.59 -16.33
C SER A 231 16.04 -5.85 -17.20
N MET A 232 14.86 -6.46 -17.35
CA MET A 232 14.64 -7.61 -18.22
C MET A 232 14.88 -7.26 -19.69
N THR A 233 14.35 -6.12 -20.15
CA THR A 233 14.49 -5.65 -21.53
C THR A 233 15.95 -5.35 -21.85
N MET A 234 16.65 -4.65 -20.95
CA MET A 234 18.08 -4.37 -21.06
C MET A 234 18.89 -5.67 -21.19
N GLN A 235 18.60 -6.67 -20.36
CA GLN A 235 19.27 -7.97 -20.44
C GLN A 235 19.02 -8.68 -21.78
N ILE A 236 17.78 -8.67 -22.26
CA ILE A 236 17.42 -9.30 -23.54
C ILE A 236 18.17 -8.61 -24.70
N ASP A 237 18.15 -7.29 -24.74
CA ASP A 237 18.78 -6.49 -25.80
C ASP A 237 20.31 -6.69 -25.80
N GLU A 238 20.94 -6.72 -24.63
CA GLU A 238 22.37 -6.99 -24.50
C GLU A 238 22.75 -8.37 -25.05
N ILE A 239 21.95 -9.39 -24.76
CA ILE A 239 22.20 -10.75 -25.25
C ILE A 239 21.96 -10.85 -26.75
N ILE A 240 20.93 -10.19 -27.29
CA ILE A 240 20.69 -10.13 -28.74
C ILE A 240 21.86 -9.43 -29.46
N ALA A 241 22.39 -8.34 -28.90
CA ALA A 241 23.54 -7.65 -29.47
C ALA A 241 24.80 -8.54 -29.51
N LYS A 242 25.01 -9.37 -28.48
CA LYS A 242 26.19 -10.24 -28.37
C LYS A 242 26.09 -11.55 -29.15
N LYS A 243 24.92 -12.19 -29.14
CA LYS A 243 24.72 -13.55 -29.68
C LYS A 243 23.87 -13.59 -30.95
N GLY A 244 23.33 -12.45 -31.39
CA GLY A 244 22.31 -12.37 -32.42
C GLY A 244 20.92 -12.72 -31.88
N LYS A 245 19.90 -12.53 -32.72
CA LYS A 245 18.54 -12.97 -32.39
C LYS A 245 18.53 -14.50 -32.27
N GLY A 246 17.88 -15.00 -31.22
CA GLY A 246 17.67 -16.43 -31.03
C GLY A 246 16.84 -17.02 -32.18
N ASP A 247 17.20 -18.23 -32.59
CA ASP A 247 16.46 -19.02 -33.59
C ASP A 247 15.96 -20.29 -32.90
N LEU A 248 14.65 -20.36 -32.71
CA LEU A 248 14.00 -21.48 -32.02
C LEU A 248 14.14 -22.77 -32.81
N ASP A 249 14.03 -22.73 -34.14
CA ASP A 249 14.16 -23.91 -34.98
C ASP A 249 15.58 -24.45 -34.91
N LYS A 250 16.58 -23.57 -34.98
CA LYS A 250 17.98 -23.96 -34.81
C LYS A 250 18.25 -24.54 -33.42
N LEU A 251 17.65 -23.97 -32.38
CA LEU A 251 17.79 -24.48 -31.00
C LEU A 251 17.17 -25.87 -30.84
N LEU A 252 15.96 -26.08 -31.37
CA LEU A 252 15.24 -27.36 -31.29
C LEU A 252 15.88 -28.44 -32.16
N ARG A 253 16.41 -28.08 -33.33
CA ARG A 253 17.16 -28.99 -34.21
C ARG A 253 18.45 -29.48 -33.55
N GLY A 254 19.01 -28.72 -32.62
CA GLY A 254 20.33 -29.01 -32.04
C GLY A 254 21.44 -28.92 -33.09
N ASN A 255 22.64 -29.35 -32.71
CA ASN A 255 23.80 -29.33 -33.61
C ASN A 255 23.84 -30.54 -34.57
N GLU A 256 23.06 -31.59 -34.27
CA GLU A 256 23.01 -32.80 -35.08
C GLU A 256 21.57 -33.12 -35.45
N THR A 257 21.28 -33.08 -36.76
CA THR A 257 20.00 -33.52 -37.31
C THR A 257 20.23 -34.64 -38.32
N TRP A 258 19.37 -35.64 -38.31
CA TRP A 258 19.30 -36.68 -39.34
C TRP A 258 17.98 -36.57 -40.10
N VAL A 259 18.03 -36.79 -41.42
CA VAL A 259 16.86 -36.83 -42.30
C VAL A 259 16.49 -38.29 -42.52
N ILE A 260 15.25 -38.67 -42.16
CA ILE A 260 14.70 -39.98 -42.50
C ILE A 260 14.33 -39.96 -43.98
N GLY A 261 14.97 -40.80 -44.79
CA GLY A 261 14.64 -41.04 -46.19
C GLY A 261 13.73 -42.26 -46.38
#